data_AF-A0A6F8ZTH2-F1
#
_entry.id   AF-A0A6F8ZTH2-F1
#
_cell.length_a   1.000
_cell.length_b   1.000
_cell.length_c   1.000
_cell.angle_alpha   90.00
_cell.angle_beta   90.00
_cell.angle_gamma   90.00
#
_symmetry.space_group_name_H-M   'P 1'
#
loop_
_entity.id
_entity.type
_entity.pdbx_description
1 polymer ?
#
loop_
_entity_poly.entity_id
_entity_poly.type
_entity_poly.pdbx_seq_one_letter_code
_entity_poly.pdbx_strand_id
1 'polypeptide(L)'
;MDSPQGDFSPLKRFVVAKKKISDVFDQLLEYVKEGLVFVEETCRNDALENIASREQQEQIRAYAGKLQTIKDVLARRHMKVAFFGRTSNGKSTVVNAMLRDRVLPSGMGHTTNCFLSVEGTDADHAYLKTEGSEEEKSIKTVNQLGHALHMDQSLDAGCLVRVFWPKTKCALLRDDLVLVDSPGTDVTTQLDSWIDKFCLDADVFVLVANSESTLMNTEKHFFHKVNEKLSKPNIFILNNRWDASANEPEYMEDVRKQHMDRCVDFLVEELKVVDREQAPNHIFFVSAKEVLNSRMQRAQGMPESAVKTKFEQHTIRAKQITETVKSIMDAINIEAAEKRVASLEDREYQMDRLEFVKNQLQLLIEDIKKKIKAVTVEVESKVSSAMGEEICRLNVLVQEFHSDFHPSLHILKRYKSELLSHIEEGMGKNLAFRCSNAVNASNQIQTLVPCHKFDLTYDLNCATLCSDFQENIEFQFSMGWTALMTRSLSTTPSNGPSSVAVAQPQEAALSQEDLMMSVATNLASLAFPHIH
;
A
#
# COMPACT_ATOMS: atom_id res chain seq x y z
N MET A 1 -47.59 -25.90 -2.01
CA MET A 1 -47.48 -24.73 -1.13
C MET A 1 -46.10 -24.17 -1.33
N ASP A 2 -46.00 -23.15 -2.18
CA ASP A 2 -44.76 -22.40 -2.41
C ASP A 2 -44.48 -21.52 -1.19
N SER A 3 -43.36 -21.75 -0.52
CA SER A 3 -42.84 -20.85 0.51
C SER A 3 -42.06 -19.70 -0.15
N PRO A 4 -42.37 -18.43 0.15
CA PRO A 4 -41.67 -17.28 -0.38
C PRO A 4 -40.45 -16.96 0.50
N GLN A 5 -39.40 -17.78 0.42
CA GLN A 5 -38.05 -17.34 0.78
C GLN A 5 -37.29 -17.21 -0.52
N GLY A 6 -36.91 -15.98 -0.88
CA GLY A 6 -36.16 -15.72 -2.10
C GLY A 6 -34.84 -16.48 -2.05
N ASP A 7 -34.76 -17.57 -2.81
CA ASP A 7 -33.53 -18.30 -3.08
C ASP A 7 -32.55 -17.37 -3.81
N PHE A 8 -31.74 -16.66 -3.04
CA PHE A 8 -30.58 -15.96 -3.58
C PHE A 8 -29.59 -17.02 -4.07
N SER A 9 -29.55 -17.21 -5.38
CA SER A 9 -28.50 -17.98 -6.07
C SER A 9 -27.13 -17.65 -5.46
N PRO A 10 -26.34 -18.65 -5.00
CA PRO A 10 -24.98 -18.42 -4.50
C PRO A 10 -24.09 -17.65 -5.48
N LEU A 11 -24.39 -17.72 -6.78
CA LEU A 11 -23.70 -16.97 -7.83
C LEU A 11 -23.91 -15.45 -7.69
N LYS A 12 -25.06 -14.99 -7.17
CA LYS A 12 -25.27 -13.55 -6.87
C LYS A 12 -24.39 -13.07 -5.72
N ARG A 13 -24.15 -13.93 -4.71
CA ARG A 13 -23.18 -13.62 -3.64
C ARG A 13 -21.78 -13.51 -4.21
N PHE A 14 -21.42 -14.38 -5.13
CA PHE A 14 -20.15 -14.30 -5.85
C PHE A 14 -20.00 -12.99 -6.62
N VAL A 15 -21.01 -12.56 -7.39
CA VAL A 15 -20.96 -11.29 -8.13
C VAL A 15 -20.73 -10.10 -7.18
N VAL A 16 -21.43 -10.05 -6.04
CA VAL A 16 -21.26 -8.98 -5.04
C VAL A 16 -19.89 -9.05 -4.36
N ALA A 17 -19.43 -10.24 -3.98
CA ALA A 17 -18.11 -10.43 -3.37
C ALA A 17 -16.98 -10.09 -4.35
N LYS A 18 -17.14 -10.46 -5.62
CA LYS A 18 -16.20 -10.18 -6.71
C LYS A 18 -16.05 -8.68 -6.94
N LYS A 19 -17.16 -7.93 -6.92
CA LYS A 19 -17.10 -6.47 -7.00
C LYS A 19 -16.26 -5.88 -5.85
N LYS A 20 -16.55 -6.29 -4.62
CA LYS A 20 -15.81 -5.80 -3.43
C LYS A 20 -14.33 -6.16 -3.47
N ILE A 21 -13.97 -7.39 -3.87
CA ILE A 21 -12.57 -7.79 -3.93
C ILE A 21 -11.84 -7.12 -5.09
N SER A 22 -12.52 -6.89 -6.23
CA SER A 22 -11.97 -6.09 -7.33
C SER A 22 -11.61 -4.68 -6.85
N ASP A 23 -12.51 -4.01 -6.12
CA ASP A 23 -12.26 -2.66 -5.59
C ASP A 23 -11.05 -2.64 -4.62
N VAL A 24 -10.87 -3.69 -3.80
CA VAL A 24 -9.71 -3.83 -2.90
C VAL A 24 -8.41 -4.04 -3.68
N PHE A 25 -8.43 -4.89 -4.71
CA PHE A 25 -7.24 -5.14 -5.54
C PHE A 25 -6.87 -3.91 -6.38
N ASP A 26 -7.84 -3.10 -6.78
CA ASP A 26 -7.60 -1.81 -7.43
C ASP A 26 -6.83 -0.86 -6.51
N GLN A 27 -7.30 -0.69 -5.27
CA GLN A 27 -6.64 0.14 -4.26
C GLN A 27 -5.24 -0.39 -3.90
N LEU A 28 -5.11 -1.72 -3.77
CA LEU A 28 -3.83 -2.34 -3.44
C LEU A 28 -2.81 -2.19 -4.57
N LEU A 29 -3.24 -2.32 -5.83
CA LEU A 29 -2.38 -2.12 -6.98
C LEU A 29 -1.94 -0.65 -7.10
N GLU A 30 -2.84 0.29 -6.81
CA GLU A 30 -2.52 1.73 -6.76
C GLU A 30 -1.46 2.01 -5.67
N TYR A 31 -1.67 1.51 -4.45
CA TYR A 31 -0.72 1.64 -3.35
C TYR A 31 0.65 1.05 -3.67
N VAL A 32 0.71 -0.13 -4.28
CA VAL A 32 1.98 -0.75 -4.68
C VAL A 32 2.67 0.03 -5.81
N LYS A 33 1.92 0.64 -6.73
CA LYS A 33 2.48 1.53 -7.77
C LYS A 33 3.06 2.81 -7.16
N GLU A 34 2.35 3.44 -6.23
CA GLU A 34 2.85 4.60 -5.49
C GLU A 34 4.12 4.25 -4.69
N GLY A 35 4.11 3.11 -4.00
CA GLY A 35 5.28 2.60 -3.28
C GLY A 35 6.46 2.31 -4.20
N LEU A 36 6.22 1.82 -5.42
CA LEU A 36 7.27 1.61 -6.42
C LEU A 36 7.93 2.93 -6.84
N VAL A 37 7.12 3.97 -7.07
CA VAL A 37 7.63 5.32 -7.41
C VAL A 37 8.47 5.87 -6.26
N PHE A 38 7.97 5.78 -5.02
CA PHE A 38 8.70 6.23 -3.82
C PHE A 38 10.04 5.51 -3.65
N VAL A 39 10.07 4.19 -3.79
CA VAL A 39 11.30 3.40 -3.68
C VAL A 39 12.26 3.71 -4.83
N GLU A 40 11.75 3.93 -6.04
CA GLU A 40 12.57 4.31 -7.19
C GLU A 40 13.20 5.70 -7.04
N GLU A 41 12.47 6.68 -6.50
CA GLU A 41 13.00 8.01 -6.17
C GLU A 41 14.03 7.95 -5.05
N THR A 42 13.78 7.14 -4.01
CA THR A 42 14.71 6.95 -2.89
C THR A 42 16.00 6.26 -3.33
N CYS A 43 15.92 5.24 -4.19
CA CYS A 43 17.08 4.56 -4.76
C CYS A 43 17.92 5.44 -5.71
N ARG A 44 17.33 6.48 -6.31
CA ARG A 44 18.02 7.42 -7.21
C ARG A 44 18.63 8.63 -6.48
N ASN A 45 18.36 8.79 -5.19
CA ASN A 45 18.83 9.93 -4.43
C ASN A 45 20.18 9.62 -3.77
N ASP A 46 21.25 10.19 -4.32
CA ASP A 46 22.64 9.98 -3.86
C ASP A 46 22.88 10.43 -2.40
N ALA A 47 22.02 11.29 -1.84
CA ALA A 47 22.12 11.72 -0.43
C ALA A 47 21.52 10.71 0.57
N LEU A 48 20.78 9.70 0.09
CA LEU A 48 20.06 8.70 0.89
C LEU A 48 20.69 7.30 0.78
N GLU A 49 22.01 7.24 0.56
CA GLU A 49 22.77 5.98 0.45
C GLU A 49 22.40 4.99 1.56
N ASN A 50 22.00 3.78 1.16
CA ASN A 50 21.62 2.63 1.99
C ASN A 50 20.20 2.58 2.59
N ILE A 51 19.27 3.48 2.23
CA ILE A 51 17.89 3.41 2.75
C ILE A 51 17.00 2.42 1.96
N ALA A 52 17.19 2.31 0.64
CA ALA A 52 16.45 1.38 -0.21
C ALA A 52 17.42 0.63 -1.14
N SER A 53 17.20 -0.68 -1.34
CA SER A 53 18.05 -1.51 -2.19
C SER A 53 17.41 -1.80 -3.56
N ARG A 54 18.25 -2.05 -4.57
CA ARG A 54 17.77 -2.50 -5.91
C ARG A 54 16.96 -3.80 -5.83
N GLU A 55 17.30 -4.68 -4.89
CA GLU A 55 16.60 -5.94 -4.68
C GLU A 55 15.17 -5.72 -4.17
N GLN A 56 14.96 -4.76 -3.25
CA GLN A 56 13.62 -4.36 -2.79
C GLN A 56 12.80 -3.74 -3.92
N GLN A 57 13.41 -2.92 -4.78
CA GLN A 57 12.75 -2.35 -5.96
C GLN A 57 12.27 -3.44 -6.94
N GLU A 58 13.10 -4.45 -7.22
CA GLU A 58 12.73 -5.58 -8.08
C GLU A 58 11.61 -6.43 -7.47
N GLN A 59 11.62 -6.65 -6.16
CA GLN A 59 10.54 -7.37 -5.47
C GLN A 59 9.20 -6.64 -5.56
N ILE A 60 9.17 -5.33 -5.30
CA ILE A 60 7.95 -4.51 -5.40
C ILE A 60 7.42 -4.50 -6.84
N ARG A 61 8.31 -4.39 -7.83
CA ARG A 61 7.95 -4.47 -9.25
C ARG A 61 7.34 -5.84 -9.59
N ALA A 62 7.88 -6.93 -9.06
CA ALA A 62 7.32 -8.27 -9.25
C ALA A 62 5.92 -8.39 -8.61
N TYR A 63 5.71 -7.80 -7.42
CA TYR A 63 4.38 -7.76 -6.80
C TYR A 63 3.37 -6.95 -7.61
N ALA A 64 3.78 -5.81 -8.18
CA ALA A 64 2.92 -5.03 -9.07
C ALA A 64 2.46 -5.84 -10.29
N GLY A 65 3.36 -6.61 -10.91
CA GLY A 65 3.02 -7.51 -12.03
C GLY A 65 2.05 -8.63 -11.63
N LYS A 66 2.26 -9.24 -10.47
CA LYS A 66 1.34 -10.26 -9.92
C LYS A 66 -0.05 -9.68 -9.63
N LEU A 67 -0.11 -8.51 -9.00
CA LEU A 67 -1.37 -7.83 -8.70
C LEU A 67 -2.11 -7.40 -9.96
N GLN A 68 -1.40 -6.94 -11.00
CA GLN A 68 -2.00 -6.62 -12.29
C GLN A 68 -2.63 -7.87 -12.92
N THR A 69 -1.96 -9.02 -12.86
CA THR A 69 -2.51 -10.29 -13.35
C THR A 69 -3.79 -10.68 -12.61
N ILE A 70 -3.80 -10.54 -11.27
CA ILE A 70 -4.99 -10.81 -10.46
C ILE A 70 -6.12 -9.82 -10.77
N LYS A 71 -5.79 -8.53 -10.98
CA LYS A 71 -6.75 -7.53 -11.41
C LYS A 71 -7.38 -7.90 -12.75
N ASP A 72 -6.60 -8.33 -13.73
CA ASP A 72 -7.10 -8.75 -15.04
C ASP A 72 -7.99 -10.00 -14.92
N VAL A 73 -7.74 -10.85 -13.92
CA VAL A 73 -8.61 -11.98 -13.55
C VAL A 73 -9.92 -11.52 -12.91
N LEU A 74 -9.85 -10.56 -11.98
CA LEU A 74 -11.00 -10.03 -11.25
C LEU A 74 -11.88 -9.09 -12.09
N ALA A 75 -11.30 -8.38 -13.06
CA ALA A 75 -12.00 -7.47 -13.97
C ALA A 75 -12.98 -8.20 -14.90
N ARG A 76 -12.82 -9.51 -15.08
CA ARG A 76 -13.77 -10.33 -15.85
C ARG A 76 -15.11 -10.34 -15.13
N ARG A 77 -16.17 -9.86 -15.78
CA ARG A 77 -17.51 -9.76 -15.16
C ARG A 77 -18.21 -11.10 -14.95
N HIS A 78 -17.64 -12.20 -15.42
CA HIS A 78 -18.25 -13.51 -15.39
C HIS A 78 -17.40 -14.55 -14.64
N MET A 79 -18.05 -15.58 -14.12
CA MET A 79 -17.40 -16.83 -13.72
C MET A 79 -17.23 -17.72 -14.92
N LYS A 80 -16.06 -18.34 -15.07
CA LYS A 80 -15.77 -19.27 -16.16
C LYS A 80 -15.58 -20.69 -15.63
N VAL A 81 -16.41 -21.61 -16.11
CA VAL A 81 -16.32 -23.04 -15.79
C VAL A 81 -15.98 -23.81 -17.05
N ALA A 82 -14.85 -24.52 -17.04
CA ALA A 82 -14.36 -25.25 -18.20
C ALA A 82 -14.48 -26.76 -18.00
N PHE A 83 -15.10 -27.44 -18.97
CA PHE A 83 -15.41 -28.87 -18.94
C PHE A 83 -14.42 -29.64 -19.81
N PHE A 84 -13.77 -30.65 -19.24
CA PHE A 84 -12.77 -31.50 -19.88
C PHE A 84 -13.09 -32.98 -19.70
N GLY A 85 -12.49 -33.82 -20.54
CA GLY A 85 -12.70 -35.27 -20.55
C GLY A 85 -12.67 -35.84 -21.96
N ARG A 86 -12.61 -37.16 -22.07
CA ARG A 86 -12.54 -37.85 -23.36
C ARG A 86 -13.77 -37.60 -24.24
N THR A 87 -13.59 -37.88 -25.52
CA THR A 87 -14.69 -37.88 -26.50
C THR A 87 -15.81 -38.79 -26.01
N SER A 88 -17.05 -38.34 -26.16
CA SER A 88 -18.26 -39.07 -25.77
C SER A 88 -18.47 -39.33 -24.26
N ASN A 89 -17.64 -38.83 -23.34
CA ASN A 89 -17.94 -38.87 -21.89
C ASN A 89 -19.18 -38.03 -21.49
N GLY A 90 -19.68 -37.19 -22.40
CA GLY A 90 -20.92 -36.44 -22.23
C GLY A 90 -20.74 -35.01 -21.73
N LYS A 91 -19.59 -34.37 -21.99
CA LYS A 91 -19.30 -32.96 -21.63
C LYS A 91 -20.41 -32.01 -22.08
N SER A 92 -20.71 -31.99 -23.38
CA SER A 92 -21.79 -31.16 -23.95
C SER A 92 -23.17 -31.49 -23.37
N THR A 93 -23.42 -32.76 -23.01
CA THR A 93 -24.65 -33.19 -22.34
C THR A 93 -24.74 -32.65 -20.91
N VAL A 94 -23.64 -32.62 -20.16
CA VAL A 94 -23.56 -32.00 -18.83
C VAL A 94 -23.85 -30.51 -18.92
N VAL A 95 -23.21 -29.80 -19.86
CA VAL A 95 -23.45 -28.37 -20.09
C VAL A 95 -24.92 -28.10 -20.42
N ASN A 96 -25.49 -28.86 -21.37
CA ASN A 96 -26.92 -28.76 -21.71
C ASN A 96 -27.83 -29.03 -20.50
N ALA A 97 -27.51 -30.05 -19.70
CA ALA A 97 -28.25 -30.35 -18.48
C ALA A 97 -28.24 -29.16 -17.52
N MET A 98 -27.08 -28.53 -17.31
CA MET A 98 -26.93 -27.32 -16.49
C MET A 98 -27.75 -26.15 -17.03
N LEU A 99 -27.71 -25.93 -18.36
CA LEU A 99 -28.44 -24.88 -19.05
C LEU A 99 -29.96 -25.12 -19.13
N ARG A 100 -30.40 -26.36 -18.83
CA ARG A 100 -31.80 -26.82 -18.88
C ARG A 100 -32.40 -26.87 -20.28
N ASP A 101 -31.57 -26.81 -21.32
CA ASP A 101 -31.98 -26.85 -22.72
C ASP A 101 -30.86 -27.48 -23.56
N ARG A 102 -31.19 -27.92 -24.78
CA ARG A 102 -30.20 -28.35 -25.76
C ARG A 102 -29.63 -27.09 -26.42
N VAL A 103 -28.47 -26.65 -25.96
CA VAL A 103 -27.76 -25.47 -26.48
C VAL A 103 -26.58 -25.90 -27.34
N LEU A 104 -25.77 -26.82 -26.84
CA LEU A 104 -24.62 -27.40 -27.54
C LEU A 104 -25.01 -28.69 -28.27
N PRO A 105 -24.38 -29.01 -29.42
CA PRO A 105 -24.58 -30.27 -30.11
C PRO A 105 -24.13 -31.44 -29.24
N SER A 106 -25.03 -32.41 -29.04
CA SER A 106 -24.73 -33.66 -28.34
C SER A 106 -25.28 -34.84 -29.12
N GLY A 107 -24.42 -35.84 -29.37
CA GLY A 107 -24.71 -36.94 -30.28
C GLY A 107 -23.57 -37.96 -30.34
N MET A 108 -23.73 -39.00 -31.15
CA MET A 108 -22.66 -39.98 -31.38
C MET A 108 -21.61 -39.40 -32.34
N GLY A 109 -20.32 -39.51 -32.00
CA GLY A 109 -19.19 -38.95 -32.77
C GLY A 109 -18.52 -37.75 -32.12
N HIS A 110 -17.52 -37.16 -32.80
CA HIS A 110 -16.83 -35.94 -32.37
C HIS A 110 -17.74 -34.72 -32.59
N THR A 111 -18.69 -34.47 -31.67
CA THR A 111 -19.62 -33.33 -31.81
C THR A 111 -18.99 -31.97 -31.50
N THR A 112 -17.79 -31.96 -30.91
CA THR A 112 -17.07 -30.76 -30.46
C THR A 112 -15.60 -30.89 -30.90
N ASN A 113 -15.26 -30.30 -32.06
CA ASN A 113 -13.90 -30.30 -32.59
C ASN A 113 -13.05 -29.11 -32.12
N CYS A 114 -13.69 -28.04 -31.66
CA CYS A 114 -13.07 -26.81 -31.16
C CYS A 114 -13.69 -26.41 -29.82
N PHE A 115 -13.14 -25.40 -29.14
CA PHE A 115 -13.73 -24.92 -27.90
C PHE A 115 -15.04 -24.18 -28.16
N LEU A 116 -16.07 -24.48 -27.38
CA LEU A 116 -17.36 -23.80 -27.42
C LEU A 116 -17.57 -23.08 -26.08
N SER A 117 -17.62 -21.74 -26.07
CA SER A 117 -18.11 -20.99 -24.90
C SER A 117 -19.61 -20.74 -25.03
N VAL A 118 -20.35 -20.88 -23.94
CA VAL A 118 -21.75 -20.47 -23.85
C VAL A 118 -21.84 -19.29 -22.89
N GLU A 119 -22.32 -18.17 -23.40
CA GLU A 119 -22.40 -16.89 -22.72
C GLU A 119 -23.82 -16.33 -22.76
N GLY A 120 -24.20 -15.54 -21.76
CA GLY A 120 -25.52 -14.90 -21.71
C GLY A 120 -25.59 -13.66 -22.60
N THR A 121 -26.63 -13.54 -23.43
CA THR A 121 -26.98 -12.30 -24.15
C THR A 121 -28.30 -11.70 -23.68
N ASP A 122 -28.41 -10.39 -23.76
CA ASP A 122 -29.64 -9.64 -23.52
C ASP A 122 -30.57 -9.65 -24.76
N ALA A 123 -30.08 -10.13 -25.90
CA ALA A 123 -30.90 -10.36 -27.09
C ALA A 123 -31.89 -11.52 -26.88
N ASP A 124 -33.05 -11.43 -27.53
CA ASP A 124 -34.10 -12.46 -27.44
C ASP A 124 -33.78 -13.72 -28.29
N HIS A 125 -32.77 -13.66 -29.16
CA HIS A 125 -32.38 -14.74 -30.06
C HIS A 125 -30.94 -15.21 -29.79
N ALA A 126 -30.68 -16.48 -30.10
CA ALA A 126 -29.35 -17.06 -29.99
C ALA A 126 -28.53 -16.85 -31.26
N TYR A 127 -27.23 -16.59 -31.09
CA TYR A 127 -26.28 -16.40 -32.18
C TYR A 127 -24.90 -16.92 -31.79
N LEU A 128 -24.02 -17.13 -32.76
CA LEU A 128 -22.61 -17.46 -32.55
C LEU A 128 -21.68 -16.44 -33.19
N LYS A 129 -20.48 -16.33 -32.61
CA LYS A 129 -19.33 -15.61 -33.17
C LYS A 129 -18.13 -16.56 -33.26
N THR A 130 -17.42 -16.51 -34.36
CA THR A 130 -16.18 -17.27 -34.58
C THR A 130 -14.96 -16.42 -34.24
N GLU A 131 -13.85 -17.06 -33.90
CA GLU A 131 -12.60 -16.36 -33.62
C GLU A 131 -12.16 -15.49 -34.81
N GLY A 132 -11.85 -14.21 -34.55
CA GLY A 132 -11.42 -13.25 -35.57
C GLY A 132 -12.53 -12.62 -36.42
N SER A 133 -13.81 -12.96 -36.18
CA SER A 133 -14.96 -12.32 -36.83
C SER A 133 -15.97 -11.80 -35.81
N GLU A 134 -16.41 -10.55 -35.99
CA GLU A 134 -17.52 -9.97 -35.22
C GLU A 134 -18.89 -10.27 -35.83
N GLU A 135 -18.92 -11.01 -36.95
CA GLU A 135 -20.17 -11.38 -37.63
C GLU A 135 -21.02 -12.31 -36.76
N GLU A 136 -22.28 -11.92 -36.54
CA GLU A 136 -23.24 -12.68 -35.77
C GLU A 136 -23.99 -13.67 -36.66
N LYS A 137 -23.72 -14.96 -36.47
CA LYS A 137 -24.40 -16.04 -37.19
C LYS A 137 -25.57 -16.54 -36.34
N SER A 138 -26.80 -16.31 -36.81
CA SER A 138 -28.02 -16.73 -36.09
C SER A 138 -28.10 -18.25 -35.94
N ILE A 139 -28.43 -18.72 -34.74
CA ILE A 139 -28.64 -20.14 -34.44
C ILE A 139 -30.15 -20.40 -34.34
N LYS A 140 -30.73 -21.03 -35.37
CA LYS A 140 -32.14 -21.44 -35.32
C LYS A 140 -32.32 -22.82 -34.68
N THR A 141 -31.35 -23.73 -34.84
CA THR A 141 -31.37 -25.07 -34.22
C THR A 141 -29.96 -25.55 -33.87
N VAL A 142 -29.84 -26.39 -32.84
CA VAL A 142 -28.57 -27.03 -32.42
C VAL A 142 -27.97 -27.90 -33.53
N ASN A 143 -28.81 -28.50 -34.37
CA ASN A 143 -28.35 -29.34 -35.48
C ASN A 143 -27.61 -28.51 -36.54
N GLN A 144 -28.06 -27.27 -36.79
CA GLN A 144 -27.35 -26.35 -37.67
C GLN A 144 -25.99 -25.95 -37.09
N LEU A 145 -25.89 -25.78 -35.77
CA LEU A 145 -24.61 -25.55 -35.09
C LEU A 145 -23.67 -26.75 -35.27
N GLY A 146 -24.14 -27.97 -35.02
CA GLY A 146 -23.35 -29.19 -35.26
C GLY A 146 -22.88 -29.34 -36.70
N HIS A 147 -23.76 -29.10 -37.69
CA HIS A 147 -23.38 -29.15 -39.11
C HIS A 147 -22.40 -28.02 -39.51
N ALA A 148 -22.58 -26.80 -39.02
CA ALA A 148 -21.69 -25.68 -39.30
C ALA A 148 -20.28 -25.93 -38.75
N LEU A 149 -20.17 -26.47 -37.52
CA LEU A 149 -18.89 -26.82 -36.90
C LEU A 149 -18.16 -27.96 -37.63
N HIS A 150 -18.88 -28.87 -38.28
CA HIS A 150 -18.29 -29.98 -39.04
C HIS A 150 -17.90 -29.63 -40.48
N MET A 151 -18.61 -28.70 -41.11
CA MET A 151 -18.40 -28.37 -42.53
C MET A 151 -17.31 -27.30 -42.72
N ASP A 152 -17.01 -26.52 -41.68
CA ASP A 152 -16.04 -25.44 -41.75
C ASP A 152 -14.61 -25.95 -41.51
N GLN A 153 -13.85 -26.15 -42.59
CA GLN A 153 -12.45 -26.60 -42.55
C GLN A 153 -11.50 -25.59 -41.91
N SER A 154 -11.96 -24.35 -41.65
CA SER A 154 -11.16 -23.32 -40.99
C SER A 154 -11.21 -23.40 -39.45
N LEU A 155 -12.14 -24.16 -38.89
CA LEU A 155 -12.29 -24.36 -37.44
C LEU A 155 -11.42 -25.53 -36.97
N ASP A 156 -10.14 -25.26 -36.72
CA ASP A 156 -9.23 -26.20 -36.07
C ASP A 156 -9.51 -26.33 -34.56
N ALA A 157 -8.96 -27.36 -33.93
CA ALA A 157 -9.07 -27.64 -32.50
C ALA A 157 -8.47 -26.54 -31.61
N GLY A 158 -7.70 -25.62 -32.18
CA GLY A 158 -7.20 -24.40 -31.54
C GLY A 158 -8.12 -23.18 -31.62
N CYS A 159 -9.33 -23.29 -32.17
CA CYS A 159 -10.30 -22.19 -32.28
C CYS A 159 -11.31 -22.14 -31.13
N LEU A 160 -11.82 -20.94 -30.84
CA LEU A 160 -12.94 -20.72 -29.91
C LEU A 160 -14.16 -20.16 -30.64
N VAL A 161 -15.28 -20.86 -30.52
CA VAL A 161 -16.58 -20.38 -30.97
C VAL A 161 -17.40 -19.96 -29.75
N ARG A 162 -17.92 -18.72 -29.78
CA ARG A 162 -18.74 -18.17 -28.70
C ARG A 162 -20.20 -18.27 -29.07
N VAL A 163 -20.97 -18.99 -28.28
CA VAL A 163 -22.42 -19.16 -28.40
C VAL A 163 -23.10 -18.24 -27.41
N PHE A 164 -23.82 -17.25 -27.91
CA PHE A 164 -24.59 -16.32 -27.11
C PHE A 164 -26.04 -16.82 -26.98
N TRP A 165 -26.46 -17.10 -25.76
CA TRP A 165 -27.79 -17.64 -25.44
C TRP A 165 -28.60 -16.68 -24.57
N PRO A 166 -29.91 -16.47 -24.83
CA PRO A 166 -30.70 -15.49 -24.10
C PRO A 166 -30.73 -15.73 -22.58
N LYS A 167 -30.35 -14.70 -21.79
CA LYS A 167 -30.37 -14.75 -20.30
C LYS A 167 -31.77 -14.97 -19.71
N THR A 168 -32.81 -14.69 -20.50
CA THR A 168 -34.20 -14.98 -20.14
C THR A 168 -34.46 -16.48 -20.00
N LYS A 169 -33.76 -17.32 -20.79
CA LYS A 169 -33.95 -18.77 -20.83
C LYS A 169 -33.17 -19.55 -19.77
N CYS A 170 -32.06 -19.00 -19.26
CA CYS A 170 -31.22 -19.68 -18.28
C CYS A 170 -30.77 -18.75 -17.15
N ALA A 171 -31.09 -19.13 -15.91
CA ALA A 171 -30.68 -18.36 -14.72
C ALA A 171 -29.15 -18.34 -14.52
N LEU A 172 -28.44 -19.41 -14.90
CA LEU A 172 -26.98 -19.47 -14.77
C LEU A 172 -26.29 -18.41 -15.63
N LEU A 173 -26.71 -18.27 -16.88
CA LEU A 173 -26.17 -17.27 -17.80
C LEU A 173 -26.56 -15.84 -17.41
N ARG A 174 -27.70 -15.68 -16.70
CA ARG A 174 -28.14 -14.40 -16.16
C ARG A 174 -27.29 -13.94 -14.97
N ASP A 175 -26.79 -14.88 -14.18
CA ASP A 175 -25.89 -14.64 -13.06
C ASP A 175 -24.41 -14.63 -13.51
N ASP A 176 -24.15 -14.22 -14.76
CA ASP A 176 -22.83 -14.08 -15.40
C ASP A 176 -21.94 -15.35 -15.32
N LEU A 177 -22.52 -16.53 -15.51
CA LEU A 177 -21.76 -17.76 -15.71
C LEU A 177 -21.44 -17.99 -17.19
N VAL A 178 -20.18 -18.27 -17.50
CA VAL A 178 -19.69 -18.72 -18.81
C VAL A 178 -19.28 -20.18 -18.69
N LEU A 179 -19.85 -21.02 -19.55
CA LEU A 179 -19.56 -22.46 -19.61
C LEU A 179 -18.74 -22.74 -20.84
N VAL A 180 -17.61 -23.43 -20.70
CA VAL A 180 -16.72 -23.77 -21.82
C VAL A 180 -16.68 -25.28 -22.00
N ASP A 181 -17.15 -25.76 -23.15
CA ASP A 181 -17.02 -27.16 -23.58
C ASP A 181 -15.75 -27.30 -24.41
N SER A 182 -14.85 -28.18 -23.99
CA SER A 182 -13.60 -28.46 -24.70
C SER A 182 -13.76 -29.63 -25.68
N PRO A 183 -12.88 -29.75 -26.68
CA PRO A 183 -12.76 -30.99 -27.45
C PRO A 183 -12.30 -32.16 -26.56
N GLY A 184 -12.39 -33.39 -27.08
CA GLY A 184 -11.91 -34.57 -26.36
C GLY A 184 -10.42 -34.49 -26.02
N THR A 185 -10.04 -34.74 -24.76
CA THR A 185 -8.64 -34.78 -24.33
C THR A 185 -7.82 -35.90 -24.98
N ASP A 186 -8.49 -36.85 -25.63
CA ASP A 186 -7.91 -37.96 -26.39
C ASP A 186 -7.64 -37.63 -27.86
N VAL A 187 -7.99 -36.43 -28.34
CA VAL A 187 -7.94 -36.07 -29.76
C VAL A 187 -6.69 -35.25 -30.13
N THR A 188 -6.04 -34.58 -29.17
CA THR A 188 -4.87 -33.75 -29.43
C THR A 188 -3.71 -34.03 -28.49
N THR A 189 -2.49 -33.77 -28.95
CA THR A 189 -1.27 -33.74 -28.14
C THR A 189 -0.87 -32.33 -27.72
N GLN A 190 -1.51 -31.28 -28.28
CA GLN A 190 -1.14 -29.87 -28.05
C GLN A 190 -1.83 -29.24 -26.82
N LEU A 191 -1.83 -29.95 -25.70
CA LEU A 191 -2.56 -29.56 -24.48
C LEU A 191 -2.11 -28.21 -23.90
N ASP A 192 -0.80 -27.92 -23.97
CA ASP A 192 -0.24 -26.68 -23.40
C ASP A 192 -0.83 -25.42 -24.07
N SER A 193 -0.99 -25.45 -25.39
CA SER A 193 -1.55 -24.34 -26.17
C SER A 193 -3.01 -24.05 -25.79
N TRP A 194 -3.78 -25.10 -25.51
CA TRP A 194 -5.17 -24.99 -25.09
C TRP A 194 -5.28 -24.40 -23.69
N ILE A 195 -4.39 -24.81 -22.79
CA ILE A 195 -4.37 -24.28 -21.43
C ILE A 195 -4.07 -22.78 -21.47
N ASP A 196 -3.04 -22.38 -22.22
CA ASP A 196 -2.62 -20.98 -22.32
C ASP A 196 -3.69 -20.09 -22.95
N LYS A 197 -4.36 -20.58 -24.00
CA LYS A 197 -5.31 -19.77 -24.76
C LYS A 197 -6.70 -19.72 -24.13
N PHE A 198 -7.16 -20.81 -23.49
CA PHE A 198 -8.56 -20.97 -23.12
C PHE A 198 -8.82 -21.26 -21.64
N CYS A 199 -7.79 -21.57 -20.84
CA CYS A 199 -7.97 -22.16 -19.52
C CYS A 199 -7.29 -21.39 -18.38
N LEU A 200 -6.25 -20.58 -18.65
CA LEU A 200 -5.57 -19.79 -17.62
C LEU A 200 -6.53 -18.85 -16.85
N ASP A 201 -7.65 -18.53 -17.46
CA ASP A 201 -8.68 -17.64 -16.96
C ASP A 201 -9.91 -18.38 -16.39
N ALA A 202 -9.90 -19.71 -16.29
CA ALA A 202 -11.01 -20.47 -15.72
C ALA A 202 -11.00 -20.45 -14.17
N ASP A 203 -12.15 -20.21 -13.56
CA ASP A 203 -12.33 -20.22 -12.10
C ASP A 203 -12.52 -21.65 -11.57
N VAL A 204 -13.17 -22.51 -12.36
CA VAL A 204 -13.49 -23.90 -12.01
C VAL A 204 -13.26 -24.81 -13.21
N PHE A 205 -12.64 -25.95 -12.94
CA PHE A 205 -12.44 -27.02 -13.92
C PHE A 205 -13.31 -28.22 -13.57
N VAL A 206 -13.98 -28.78 -14.56
CA VAL A 206 -14.84 -29.95 -14.40
C VAL A 206 -14.35 -31.08 -15.30
N LEU A 207 -13.82 -32.14 -14.70
CA LEU A 207 -13.52 -33.39 -15.38
C LEU A 207 -14.78 -34.24 -15.48
N VAL A 208 -15.28 -34.43 -16.70
CA VAL A 208 -16.38 -35.34 -17.00
C VAL A 208 -15.79 -36.69 -17.38
N ALA A 209 -15.82 -37.63 -16.43
CA ALA A 209 -15.40 -39.01 -16.60
C ALA A 209 -16.61 -39.90 -16.97
N ASN A 210 -16.38 -40.96 -17.73
CA ASN A 210 -17.40 -41.97 -18.00
C ASN A 210 -17.34 -43.05 -16.91
N SER A 211 -18.41 -43.22 -16.13
CA SER A 211 -18.45 -44.21 -15.04
C SER A 211 -18.49 -45.66 -15.50
N GLU A 212 -18.75 -45.94 -16.78
CA GLU A 212 -18.61 -47.28 -17.36
C GLU A 212 -17.12 -47.66 -17.54
N SER A 213 -16.20 -46.72 -17.37
CA SER A 213 -14.76 -46.89 -17.58
C SER A 213 -13.95 -46.27 -16.44
N THR A 214 -12.75 -46.78 -16.19
CA THR A 214 -11.87 -46.16 -15.20
C THR A 214 -11.29 -44.84 -15.71
N LEU A 215 -10.92 -43.96 -14.77
CA LEU A 215 -10.23 -42.70 -15.08
C LEU A 215 -8.91 -42.99 -15.82
N MET A 216 -8.73 -42.41 -17.01
CA MET A 216 -7.59 -42.72 -17.88
C MET A 216 -6.41 -41.78 -17.64
N ASN A 217 -5.20 -42.25 -17.93
CA ASN A 217 -3.97 -41.46 -17.79
C ASN A 217 -3.95 -40.21 -18.68
N THR A 218 -4.62 -40.23 -19.84
CA THR A 218 -4.71 -39.06 -20.73
C THR A 218 -5.47 -37.90 -20.07
N GLU A 219 -6.57 -38.21 -19.36
CA GLU A 219 -7.34 -37.24 -18.59
C GLU A 219 -6.52 -36.72 -17.41
N LYS A 220 -5.86 -37.63 -16.67
CA LYS A 220 -4.97 -37.24 -15.57
C LYS A 220 -3.84 -36.32 -16.03
N HIS A 221 -3.18 -36.66 -17.14
CA HIS A 221 -2.06 -35.91 -17.69
C HIS A 221 -2.45 -34.47 -18.04
N PHE A 222 -3.63 -34.26 -18.62
CA PHE A 222 -4.14 -32.91 -18.87
C PHE A 222 -4.25 -32.08 -17.58
N PHE A 223 -4.81 -32.65 -16.52
CA PHE A 223 -4.97 -31.95 -15.24
C PHE A 223 -3.66 -31.78 -14.48
N HIS A 224 -2.66 -32.66 -14.66
CA HIS A 224 -1.30 -32.38 -14.21
C HIS A 224 -0.73 -31.14 -14.88
N LYS A 225 -0.91 -30.98 -16.19
CA LYS A 225 -0.48 -29.78 -16.93
C LYS A 225 -1.19 -28.51 -16.45
N VAL A 226 -2.49 -28.60 -16.16
CA VAL A 226 -3.24 -27.48 -15.56
C VAL A 226 -2.68 -27.12 -14.19
N ASN A 227 -2.39 -28.11 -13.34
CA ASN A 227 -1.84 -27.91 -11.99
C ASN A 227 -0.38 -27.43 -11.98
N GLU A 228 0.40 -27.70 -13.04
CA GLU A 228 1.73 -27.11 -13.25
C GLU A 228 1.66 -25.60 -13.53
N LYS A 229 0.63 -25.16 -14.27
CA LYS A 229 0.46 -23.76 -14.71
C LYS A 229 -0.34 -22.90 -13.74
N LEU A 230 -1.30 -23.49 -13.01
CA LEU A 230 -2.17 -22.79 -12.06
C LEU A 230 -1.90 -23.26 -10.64
N SER A 231 -1.77 -22.31 -9.71
CA SER A 231 -1.59 -22.62 -8.30
C SER A 231 -2.92 -23.03 -7.67
N LYS A 232 -3.06 -24.33 -7.31
CA LYS A 232 -4.26 -24.92 -6.68
C LYS A 232 -5.57 -24.65 -7.46
N PRO A 233 -5.71 -25.18 -8.68
CA PRO A 233 -6.95 -25.05 -9.46
C PRO A 233 -8.13 -25.73 -8.76
N ASN A 234 -9.32 -25.13 -8.84
CA ASN A 234 -10.55 -25.71 -8.29
C ASN A 234 -11.13 -26.75 -9.26
N ILE A 235 -10.92 -28.04 -8.95
CA ILE A 235 -11.27 -29.15 -9.84
C ILE A 235 -12.43 -29.96 -9.25
N PHE A 236 -13.43 -30.25 -10.09
CA PHE A 236 -14.53 -31.17 -9.81
C PHE A 236 -14.48 -32.36 -10.76
N ILE A 237 -14.86 -33.54 -10.27
CA ILE A 237 -14.96 -34.76 -11.07
C ILE A 237 -16.43 -35.20 -11.12
N LEU A 238 -16.98 -35.25 -12.33
CA LEU A 238 -18.30 -35.79 -12.60
C LEU A 238 -18.14 -37.17 -13.25
N ASN A 239 -18.34 -38.23 -12.47
CA ASN A 239 -18.53 -39.59 -12.97
C ASN A 239 -19.92 -39.67 -13.61
N ASN A 240 -19.98 -39.35 -14.89
CA ASN A 240 -21.18 -39.27 -15.69
C ASN A 240 -21.55 -40.64 -16.29
N ARG A 241 -22.80 -40.78 -16.74
CA ARG A 241 -23.42 -42.04 -17.20
C ARG A 241 -23.64 -43.06 -16.07
N TRP A 242 -23.85 -42.57 -14.85
CA TRP A 242 -24.08 -43.43 -13.70
C TRP A 242 -25.36 -44.27 -13.83
N ASP A 243 -26.30 -43.87 -14.70
CA ASP A 243 -27.49 -44.65 -15.05
C ASP A 243 -27.15 -46.06 -15.58
N ALA A 244 -25.99 -46.24 -16.22
CA ALA A 244 -25.56 -47.57 -16.67
C ALA A 244 -25.40 -48.58 -15.52
N SER A 245 -24.98 -48.10 -14.34
CA SER A 245 -24.81 -48.95 -13.14
C SER A 245 -26.15 -49.43 -12.55
N ALA A 246 -27.27 -48.76 -12.88
CA ALA A 246 -28.60 -49.17 -12.42
C ALA A 246 -29.04 -50.53 -12.98
N ASN A 247 -28.40 -51.01 -14.05
CA ASN A 247 -28.64 -52.33 -14.62
C ASN A 247 -28.04 -53.47 -13.77
N GLU A 248 -27.07 -53.16 -12.90
CA GLU A 248 -26.38 -54.15 -12.05
C GLU A 248 -26.31 -53.65 -10.59
N PRO A 249 -27.45 -53.63 -9.87
CA PRO A 249 -27.54 -53.03 -8.53
C PRO A 249 -26.70 -53.74 -7.47
N GLU A 250 -26.41 -55.04 -7.65
CA GLU A 250 -25.62 -55.84 -6.71
C GLU A 250 -24.17 -55.34 -6.57
N TYR A 251 -23.58 -54.82 -7.65
CA TYR A 251 -22.19 -54.34 -7.66
C TYR A 251 -22.07 -52.82 -7.59
N MET A 252 -23.20 -52.10 -7.61
CA MET A 252 -23.22 -50.64 -7.71
C MET A 252 -22.44 -49.94 -6.59
N GLU A 253 -22.52 -50.46 -5.35
CA GLU A 253 -21.86 -49.85 -4.19
C GLU A 253 -20.34 -50.07 -4.21
N ASP A 254 -19.90 -51.27 -4.62
CA ASP A 254 -18.48 -51.59 -4.79
C ASP A 254 -17.85 -50.79 -5.94
N VAL A 255 -18.54 -50.69 -7.08
CA VAL A 255 -18.10 -49.88 -8.23
C VAL A 255 -18.03 -48.40 -7.82
N ARG A 256 -19.04 -47.88 -7.12
CA ARG A 256 -19.05 -46.50 -6.63
C ARG A 256 -17.86 -46.23 -5.72
N LYS A 257 -17.61 -47.14 -4.76
CA LYS A 257 -16.47 -47.03 -3.84
C LYS A 257 -15.14 -47.04 -4.61
N GLN A 258 -15.00 -47.95 -5.57
CA GLN A 258 -13.80 -48.06 -6.40
C GLN A 258 -13.52 -46.78 -7.20
N HIS A 259 -14.56 -46.17 -7.81
CA HIS A 259 -14.42 -44.90 -8.51
C HIS A 259 -14.14 -43.74 -7.55
N MET A 260 -14.79 -43.72 -6.39
CA MET A 260 -14.57 -42.70 -5.36
C MET A 260 -13.12 -42.72 -4.90
N ASP A 261 -12.61 -43.88 -4.50
CA ASP A 261 -11.25 -44.04 -4.00
C ASP A 261 -10.21 -43.57 -5.05
N ARG A 262 -10.37 -44.00 -6.31
CA ARG A 262 -9.49 -43.55 -7.41
C ARG A 262 -9.54 -42.03 -7.66
N CYS A 263 -10.73 -41.43 -7.55
CA CYS A 263 -10.89 -39.99 -7.75
C CYS A 263 -10.32 -39.19 -6.57
N VAL A 264 -10.47 -39.70 -5.33
CA VAL A 264 -9.88 -39.11 -4.13
C VAL A 264 -8.35 -39.16 -4.23
N ASP A 265 -7.77 -40.32 -4.55
CA ASP A 265 -6.32 -40.47 -4.71
C ASP A 265 -5.79 -39.52 -5.79
N PHE A 266 -6.51 -39.38 -6.91
CA PHE A 266 -6.13 -38.45 -7.96
C PHE A 266 -6.11 -36.98 -7.50
N LEU A 267 -7.14 -36.52 -6.78
CA LEU A 267 -7.21 -35.13 -6.32
C LEU A 267 -6.25 -34.82 -5.15
N VAL A 268 -6.08 -35.78 -4.23
CA VAL A 268 -5.34 -35.60 -2.97
C VAL A 268 -3.86 -35.98 -3.11
N GLU A 269 -3.57 -37.17 -3.63
CA GLU A 269 -2.20 -37.70 -3.66
C GLU A 269 -1.45 -37.25 -4.91
N GLU A 270 -2.11 -37.31 -6.08
CA GLU A 270 -1.48 -36.98 -7.37
C GLU A 270 -1.45 -35.46 -7.62
N LEU A 271 -2.61 -34.79 -7.54
CA LEU A 271 -2.69 -33.34 -7.82
C LEU A 271 -2.44 -32.46 -6.59
N LYS A 272 -2.68 -32.95 -5.37
CA LYS A 272 -2.48 -32.20 -4.11
C LYS A 272 -3.21 -30.86 -4.09
N VAL A 273 -4.41 -30.82 -4.66
CA VAL A 273 -5.23 -29.60 -4.78
C VAL A 273 -6.28 -29.47 -3.68
N VAL A 274 -6.68 -30.58 -3.05
CA VAL A 274 -7.67 -30.63 -1.97
C VAL A 274 -7.26 -31.64 -0.90
N ASP A 275 -7.71 -31.41 0.33
CA ASP A 275 -7.50 -32.35 1.44
C ASP A 275 -8.48 -33.53 1.34
N ARG A 276 -8.11 -34.66 1.96
CA ARG A 276 -8.91 -35.90 1.89
C ARG A 276 -10.32 -35.75 2.47
N GLU A 277 -10.51 -34.88 3.45
CA GLU A 277 -11.82 -34.56 4.02
C GLU A 277 -12.71 -33.76 3.07
N GLN A 278 -12.11 -32.95 2.20
CA GLN A 278 -12.81 -32.09 1.26
C GLN A 278 -13.06 -32.79 -0.08
N ALA A 279 -12.21 -33.73 -0.48
CA ALA A 279 -12.29 -34.45 -1.76
C ALA A 279 -13.69 -35.04 -2.09
N PRO A 280 -14.45 -35.62 -1.14
CA PRO A 280 -15.81 -36.11 -1.43
C PRO A 280 -16.79 -35.03 -1.91
N ASN A 281 -16.57 -33.75 -1.55
CA ASN A 281 -17.39 -32.63 -2.02
C ASN A 281 -17.03 -32.18 -3.44
N HIS A 282 -15.96 -32.74 -4.01
CA HIS A 282 -15.51 -32.45 -5.38
C HIS A 282 -15.86 -33.58 -6.37
N ILE A 283 -16.36 -34.72 -5.90
CA ILE A 283 -16.58 -35.93 -6.71
C ILE A 283 -18.06 -36.29 -6.70
N PHE A 284 -18.68 -36.33 -7.88
CA PHE A 284 -20.10 -36.62 -8.03
C PHE A 284 -20.36 -37.75 -9.03
N PHE A 285 -21.40 -38.53 -8.76
CA PHE A 285 -21.91 -39.58 -9.65
C PHE A 285 -23.25 -39.14 -10.21
N VAL A 286 -23.34 -38.98 -11.54
CA VAL A 286 -24.48 -38.31 -12.19
C VAL A 286 -24.90 -39.02 -13.48
N SER A 287 -26.17 -38.84 -13.86
CA SER A 287 -26.63 -39.08 -15.23
C SER A 287 -27.08 -37.76 -15.85
N ALA A 288 -26.18 -37.13 -16.63
CA ALA A 288 -26.51 -35.88 -17.32
C ALA A 288 -27.70 -36.05 -18.30
N LYS A 289 -27.84 -37.24 -18.90
CA LYS A 289 -28.91 -37.57 -19.84
C LYS A 289 -30.28 -37.57 -19.17
N GLU A 290 -30.41 -38.25 -18.03
CA GLU A 290 -31.67 -38.26 -17.27
C GLU A 290 -32.03 -36.87 -16.76
N VAL A 291 -31.04 -36.13 -16.23
CA VAL A 291 -31.25 -34.77 -15.73
C VAL A 291 -31.71 -33.83 -16.83
N LEU A 292 -31.08 -33.86 -18.01
CA LEU A 292 -31.49 -33.05 -19.16
C LEU A 292 -32.92 -33.38 -19.59
N ASN A 293 -33.23 -34.67 -19.77
CA ASN A 293 -34.57 -35.10 -20.17
C ASN A 293 -35.64 -34.68 -19.16
N SER A 294 -35.37 -34.84 -17.86
CA SER A 294 -36.29 -34.43 -16.79
C SER A 294 -36.53 -32.92 -16.80
N ARG A 295 -35.47 -32.11 -16.97
CA ARG A 295 -35.58 -30.64 -17.03
C ARG A 295 -36.35 -30.18 -18.27
N MET A 296 -36.12 -30.81 -19.42
CA MET A 296 -36.86 -30.52 -20.65
C MET A 296 -38.35 -30.87 -20.51
N GLN A 297 -38.69 -32.01 -19.91
CA GLN A 297 -40.09 -32.40 -19.65
C GLN A 297 -40.79 -31.47 -18.67
N ARG A 298 -40.10 -31.01 -17.61
CA ARG A 298 -40.63 -30.02 -16.66
C ARG A 298 -40.90 -28.67 -17.32
N ALA A 299 -40.01 -28.22 -18.21
CA ALA A 299 -40.21 -26.99 -18.98
C ALA A 299 -41.42 -27.08 -19.94
N GLN A 300 -41.86 -28.29 -20.29
CA GLN A 300 -43.03 -28.57 -21.12
C GLN A 300 -44.32 -28.86 -20.33
N GLY A 301 -44.31 -28.74 -18.99
CA GLY A 301 -45.53 -28.75 -18.16
C GLY A 301 -46.14 -30.12 -17.82
N MET A 302 -45.37 -31.22 -17.81
CA MET A 302 -45.89 -32.54 -17.41
C MET A 302 -45.93 -32.73 -15.86
N PRO A 303 -47.01 -33.34 -15.30
CA PRO A 303 -47.21 -33.43 -13.86
C PRO A 303 -46.39 -34.52 -13.13
N GLU A 304 -46.23 -34.28 -11.83
CA GLU A 304 -45.19 -34.73 -10.90
C GLU A 304 -45.46 -36.07 -10.20
N SER A 305 -46.14 -37.03 -10.84
CA SER A 305 -46.62 -38.23 -10.12
C SER A 305 -45.61 -39.38 -9.95
N ALA A 306 -44.40 -39.30 -10.53
CA ALA A 306 -43.47 -40.43 -10.57
C ALA A 306 -42.28 -40.36 -9.58
N VAL A 307 -42.01 -39.23 -8.91
CA VAL A 307 -40.75 -39.02 -8.15
C VAL A 307 -40.93 -39.13 -6.62
N LYS A 308 -42.16 -39.32 -6.14
CA LYS A 308 -42.49 -39.05 -4.73
C LYS A 308 -42.25 -40.18 -3.71
N THR A 309 -41.66 -41.33 -4.09
CA THR A 309 -41.58 -42.48 -3.16
C THR A 309 -40.17 -42.94 -2.76
N LYS A 310 -39.08 -42.22 -3.12
CA LYS A 310 -37.70 -42.62 -2.72
C LYS A 310 -36.86 -41.57 -1.97
N PHE A 311 -37.36 -40.34 -1.76
CA PHE A 311 -36.52 -39.24 -1.24
C PHE A 311 -36.81 -38.79 0.21
N GLU A 312 -37.78 -39.40 0.90
CA GLU A 312 -38.19 -38.95 2.24
C GLU A 312 -37.08 -39.08 3.29
N GLN A 313 -36.29 -40.16 3.25
CA GLN A 313 -35.09 -40.30 4.10
C GLN A 313 -33.97 -39.33 3.75
N HIS A 314 -33.78 -39.01 2.46
CA HIS A 314 -32.77 -38.04 2.03
C HIS A 314 -33.14 -36.61 2.46
N THR A 315 -34.43 -36.27 2.46
CA THR A 315 -34.91 -34.97 2.95
C THR A 315 -34.72 -34.82 4.46
N ILE A 316 -34.96 -35.88 5.24
CA ILE A 316 -34.72 -35.89 6.70
C ILE A 316 -33.21 -35.75 6.99
N ARG A 317 -32.37 -36.47 6.24
CA ARG A 317 -30.90 -36.41 6.40
C ARG A 317 -30.35 -35.05 5.98
N ALA A 318 -30.86 -34.45 4.90
CA ALA A 318 -30.50 -33.11 4.47
C ALA A 318 -30.90 -32.04 5.52
N LYS A 319 -32.06 -32.21 6.17
CA LYS A 319 -32.49 -31.34 7.26
C LYS A 319 -31.54 -31.43 8.47
N GLN A 320 -31.14 -32.64 8.87
CA GLN A 320 -30.18 -32.85 9.96
C GLN A 320 -28.81 -32.24 9.65
N ILE A 321 -28.32 -32.42 8.42
CA ILE A 321 -27.06 -31.80 7.96
C ILE A 321 -27.18 -30.27 8.00
N THR A 322 -28.30 -29.71 7.55
CA THR A 322 -28.53 -28.26 7.58
C THR A 322 -28.56 -27.71 9.01
N GLU A 323 -29.18 -28.44 9.95
CA GLU A 323 -29.18 -28.09 11.38
C GLU A 323 -27.78 -28.18 12.00
N THR A 324 -26.98 -29.17 11.62
CA THR A 324 -25.58 -29.29 12.08
C THR A 324 -24.71 -28.16 11.52
N VAL A 325 -24.81 -27.86 10.21
CA VAL A 325 -24.08 -26.77 9.58
C VAL A 325 -24.47 -25.43 10.19
N LYS A 326 -25.76 -25.22 10.48
CA LYS A 326 -26.23 -24.03 11.20
C LYS A 326 -25.59 -23.93 12.59
N SER A 327 -25.56 -25.02 13.36
CA SER A 327 -24.94 -25.02 14.69
C SER A 327 -23.44 -24.70 14.65
N ILE A 328 -22.71 -25.21 13.65
CA ILE A 328 -21.28 -24.91 13.46
C ILE A 328 -21.10 -23.43 13.10
N MET A 329 -21.94 -22.92 12.20
CA MET A 329 -21.87 -21.53 11.76
C MET A 329 -22.22 -20.56 12.89
N ASP A 330 -23.20 -20.89 13.73
CA ASP A 330 -23.56 -20.12 14.92
C ASP A 330 -22.40 -20.12 15.94
N ALA A 331 -21.74 -21.27 16.17
CA ALA A 331 -20.58 -21.36 17.05
C ALA A 331 -19.39 -20.52 16.55
N ILE A 332 -19.06 -20.62 15.27
CA ILE A 332 -18.01 -19.80 14.64
C ILE A 332 -18.35 -18.31 14.73
N ASN A 333 -19.61 -17.94 14.52
CA ASN A 333 -20.03 -16.54 14.58
C ASN A 333 -19.95 -15.98 16.01
N ILE A 334 -20.30 -16.77 17.03
CA ILE A 334 -20.14 -16.40 18.44
C ILE A 334 -18.67 -16.22 18.77
N GLU A 335 -17.82 -17.20 18.47
CA GLU A 335 -16.38 -17.12 18.76
C GLU A 335 -15.70 -15.96 18.01
N ALA A 336 -16.09 -15.72 16.75
CA ALA A 336 -15.60 -14.58 15.98
C ALA A 336 -16.10 -13.23 16.55
N ALA A 337 -17.30 -13.18 17.12
CA ALA A 337 -17.82 -11.99 17.78
C ALA A 337 -17.06 -11.71 19.08
N GLU A 338 -16.86 -12.73 19.92
CA GLU A 338 -16.06 -12.64 21.16
C GLU A 338 -14.63 -12.19 20.88
N LYS A 339 -13.98 -12.79 19.88
CA LYS A 339 -12.61 -12.41 19.48
C LYS A 339 -12.54 -10.99 18.92
N ARG A 340 -13.60 -10.54 18.22
CA ARG A 340 -13.70 -9.14 17.76
C ARG A 340 -13.84 -8.18 18.93
N VAL A 341 -14.64 -8.50 19.94
CA VAL A 341 -14.79 -7.69 21.15
C VAL A 341 -13.46 -7.61 21.91
N ALA A 342 -12.83 -8.74 22.20
CA ALA A 342 -11.53 -8.77 22.88
C ALA A 342 -10.45 -7.98 22.12
N SER A 343 -10.41 -8.11 20.78
CA SER A 343 -9.47 -7.33 19.96
C SER A 343 -9.77 -5.82 19.95
N LEU A 344 -11.04 -5.41 20.11
CA LEU A 344 -11.41 -4.01 20.23
C LEU A 344 -11.00 -3.44 21.60
N GLU A 345 -11.21 -4.22 22.67
CA GLU A 345 -10.77 -3.87 24.03
C GLU A 345 -9.24 -3.73 24.10
N ASP A 346 -8.49 -4.69 23.52
CA ASP A 346 -7.04 -4.61 23.44
C ASP A 346 -6.57 -3.38 22.64
N ARG A 347 -7.26 -3.07 21.53
CA ARG A 347 -6.95 -1.88 20.72
C ARG A 347 -7.19 -0.59 21.50
N GLU A 348 -8.28 -0.51 22.25
CA GLU A 348 -8.61 0.63 23.11
C GLU A 348 -7.57 0.79 24.23
N TYR A 349 -7.20 -0.31 24.89
CA TYR A 349 -6.12 -0.31 25.87
C TYR A 349 -4.77 0.16 25.29
N GLN A 350 -4.40 -0.28 24.08
CA GLN A 350 -3.18 0.20 23.43
C GLN A 350 -3.27 1.68 23.04
N MET A 351 -4.45 2.16 22.64
CA MET A 351 -4.67 3.59 22.36
C MET A 351 -4.51 4.43 23.62
N ASP A 352 -5.11 4.03 24.74
CA ASP A 352 -4.96 4.72 26.02
C ASP A 352 -3.50 4.75 26.48
N ARG A 353 -2.78 3.63 26.30
CA ARG A 353 -1.36 3.55 26.62
C ARG A 353 -0.52 4.46 25.72
N LEU A 354 -0.83 4.55 24.43
CA LEU A 354 -0.17 5.46 23.50
C LEU A 354 -0.43 6.92 23.87
N GLU A 355 -1.68 7.27 24.19
CA GLU A 355 -2.08 8.60 24.67
C GLU A 355 -1.30 8.99 25.93
N PHE A 356 -1.20 8.06 26.88
CA PHE A 356 -0.41 8.25 28.10
C PHE A 356 1.06 8.54 27.80
N VAL A 357 1.71 7.71 26.98
CA VAL A 357 3.13 7.88 26.61
C VAL A 357 3.34 9.20 25.85
N LYS A 358 2.42 9.56 24.96
CA LYS A 358 2.47 10.83 24.22
C LYS A 358 2.41 12.02 25.17
N ASN A 359 1.53 11.98 26.16
CA ASN A 359 1.45 13.02 27.19
C ASN A 359 2.71 13.11 28.05
N GLN A 360 3.29 11.96 28.44
CA GLN A 360 4.58 11.93 29.17
C GLN A 360 5.72 12.53 28.33
N LEU A 361 5.77 12.18 27.03
CA LEU A 361 6.77 12.73 26.12
C LEU A 361 6.60 14.24 25.94
N GLN A 362 5.36 14.74 25.87
CA GLN A 362 5.08 16.17 25.76
C GLN A 362 5.54 16.94 27.01
N LEU A 363 5.30 16.39 28.22
CA LEU A 363 5.82 16.97 29.46
C LEU A 363 7.36 16.98 29.49
N LEU A 364 8.01 15.91 29.02
CA LEU A 364 9.47 15.85 28.90
C LEU A 364 10.00 16.88 27.90
N ILE A 365 9.35 17.04 26.75
CA ILE A 365 9.71 18.05 25.75
C ILE A 365 9.60 19.46 26.34
N GLU A 366 8.54 19.74 27.11
CA GLU A 366 8.39 21.04 27.79
C GLU A 366 9.47 21.27 28.85
N ASP A 367 9.84 20.25 29.62
CA ASP A 367 10.93 20.34 30.60
C ASP A 367 12.27 20.60 29.91
N ILE A 368 12.58 19.88 28.83
CA ILE A 368 13.81 20.08 28.04
C ILE A 368 13.82 21.49 27.43
N LYS A 369 12.70 21.97 26.87
CA LYS A 369 12.61 23.34 26.34
C LYS A 369 12.86 24.38 27.43
N LYS A 370 12.33 24.20 28.64
CA LYS A 370 12.61 25.09 29.79
C LYS A 370 14.08 25.08 30.18
N LYS A 371 14.70 23.89 30.21
CA LYS A 371 16.12 23.73 30.52
C LYS A 371 17.03 24.38 29.47
N ILE A 372 16.74 24.18 28.18
CA ILE A 372 17.47 24.85 27.08
C ILE A 372 17.37 26.37 27.27
N LYS A 373 16.18 26.91 27.49
CA LYS A 373 15.98 28.35 27.70
C LYS A 373 16.76 28.87 28.92
N ALA A 374 16.76 28.13 30.03
CA ALA A 374 17.53 28.51 31.22
C ALA A 374 19.03 28.54 30.95
N VAL A 375 19.56 27.52 30.27
CA VAL A 375 20.96 27.46 29.85
C VAL A 375 21.32 28.61 28.92
N THR A 376 20.49 28.91 27.93
CA THR A 376 20.72 30.04 27.01
C THR A 376 20.86 31.36 27.77
N VAL A 377 19.95 31.65 28.70
CA VAL A 377 20.01 32.87 29.52
C VAL A 377 21.26 32.89 30.42
N GLU A 378 21.66 31.76 30.98
CA GLU A 378 22.88 31.67 31.79
C GLU A 378 24.13 31.95 30.96
N VAL A 379 24.23 31.38 29.75
CA VAL A 379 25.34 31.60 28.82
C VAL A 379 25.39 33.07 28.41
N GLU A 380 24.26 33.65 28.01
CA GLU A 380 24.17 35.08 27.64
C GLU A 380 24.66 35.99 28.78
N SER A 381 24.19 35.76 30.00
CA SER A 381 24.60 36.54 31.18
C SER A 381 26.11 36.44 31.45
N LYS A 382 26.67 35.22 31.39
CA LYS A 382 28.11 34.99 31.61
C LYS A 382 28.98 35.60 30.52
N VAL A 383 28.57 35.48 29.26
CA VAL A 383 29.28 36.10 28.12
C VAL A 383 29.23 37.62 28.26
N SER A 384 28.07 38.19 28.58
CA SER A 384 27.92 39.64 28.79
C SER A 384 28.79 40.15 29.95
N SER A 385 28.86 39.42 31.06
CA SER A 385 29.70 39.78 32.20
C SER A 385 31.19 39.73 31.85
N ALA A 386 31.64 38.66 31.18
CA ALA A 386 33.02 38.51 30.75
C ALA A 386 33.42 39.62 29.75
N MET A 387 32.51 39.96 28.84
CA MET A 387 32.71 41.06 27.89
C MET A 387 32.82 42.42 28.60
N GLY A 388 31.95 42.70 29.58
CA GLY A 388 32.00 43.93 30.37
C GLY A 388 33.31 44.08 31.16
N GLU A 389 33.85 42.99 31.70
CA GLU A 389 35.16 42.99 32.36
C GLU A 389 36.30 43.32 31.39
N GLU A 390 36.31 42.74 30.19
CA GLU A 390 37.38 42.99 29.21
C GLU A 390 37.33 44.41 28.65
N ILE A 391 36.14 44.98 28.43
CA ILE A 391 35.98 46.39 28.06
C ILE A 391 36.58 47.30 29.14
N CYS A 392 36.32 47.02 30.42
CA CYS A 392 36.91 47.79 31.52
C CYS A 392 38.44 47.67 31.60
N ARG A 393 39.03 46.61 31.05
CA ARG A 393 40.50 46.41 31.00
C ARG A 393 41.16 46.95 29.74
N LEU A 394 40.40 47.54 28.81
CA LEU A 394 40.95 48.15 27.61
C LEU A 394 42.09 49.15 27.92
N ASN A 395 41.95 49.92 28.99
CA ASN A 395 43.00 50.85 29.46
C ASN A 395 44.33 50.14 29.77
N VAL A 396 44.30 48.93 30.32
CA VAL A 396 45.51 48.16 30.64
C VAL A 396 46.21 47.72 29.34
N LEU A 397 45.45 47.19 28.37
CA LEU A 397 45.99 46.81 27.06
C LEU A 397 46.58 47.99 26.30
N VAL A 398 45.95 49.17 26.40
CA VAL A 398 46.47 50.41 25.81
C VAL A 398 47.77 50.84 26.49
N GLN A 399 47.90 50.66 27.81
CA GLN A 399 49.12 51.01 28.56
C GLN A 399 50.28 50.05 28.31
N GLU A 400 50.00 48.77 28.04
CA GLU A 400 51.00 47.75 27.70
C GLU A 400 51.55 47.90 26.28
N PHE A 401 50.85 48.66 25.41
CA PHE A 401 51.34 48.95 24.06
C PHE A 401 52.52 49.93 24.10
N HIS A 402 53.66 49.47 23.57
CA HIS A 402 54.87 50.28 23.45
C HIS A 402 55.31 50.32 21.99
N SER A 403 55.25 51.50 21.39
CA SER A 403 55.73 51.79 20.04
C SER A 403 56.23 53.22 19.97
N ASP A 404 57.19 53.49 19.07
CA ASP A 404 57.80 54.81 18.95
C ASP A 404 56.77 55.83 18.44
N PHE A 405 56.41 56.79 19.28
CA PHE A 405 55.44 57.82 18.93
C PHE A 405 56.10 59.01 18.22
N HIS A 406 55.58 59.36 17.03
CA HIS A 406 55.98 60.57 16.33
C HIS A 406 54.77 61.29 15.73
N PRO A 407 54.62 62.62 15.92
CA PRO A 407 53.42 63.38 15.53
C PRO A 407 53.24 63.60 14.02
N SER A 408 53.91 62.82 13.15
CA SER A 408 53.73 62.96 11.70
C SER A 408 52.52 62.17 11.23
N LEU A 409 51.71 62.72 10.30
CA LEU A 409 50.46 62.11 9.82
C LEU A 409 50.60 60.67 9.31
N HIS A 410 51.75 60.32 8.71
CA HIS A 410 52.00 58.97 8.20
C HIS A 410 52.36 57.99 9.33
N ILE A 411 53.14 58.43 10.32
CA ILE A 411 53.51 57.61 11.48
C ILE A 411 52.31 57.44 12.41
N LEU A 412 51.45 58.44 12.54
CA LEU A 412 50.25 58.41 13.38
C LEU A 412 49.21 57.40 12.85
N LYS A 413 49.00 57.33 11.53
CA LYS A 413 48.17 56.29 10.90
C LYS A 413 48.71 54.88 11.15
N ARG A 414 50.04 54.71 11.06
CA ARG A 414 50.70 53.44 11.31
C ARG A 414 50.60 53.02 12.78
N TYR A 415 50.88 53.95 13.70
CA TYR A 415 50.73 53.75 15.15
C TYR A 415 49.29 53.36 15.51
N LYS A 416 48.28 54.02 14.92
CA LYS A 416 46.86 53.66 15.11
C LYS A 416 46.56 52.24 14.63
N SER A 417 47.05 51.87 13.44
CA SER A 417 46.85 50.52 12.91
C SER A 417 47.52 49.45 13.79
N GLU A 418 48.73 49.72 14.29
CA GLU A 418 49.47 48.82 15.17
C GLU A 418 48.81 48.70 16.56
N LEU A 419 48.31 49.81 17.12
CA LEU A 419 47.55 49.83 18.38
C LEU A 419 46.22 49.08 18.26
N LEU A 420 45.45 49.32 17.18
CA LEU A 420 44.19 48.61 16.93
C LEU A 420 44.43 47.11 16.77
N SER A 421 45.45 46.71 16.02
CA SER A 421 45.81 45.29 15.88
C SER A 421 46.22 44.67 17.22
N HIS A 422 46.95 45.40 18.07
CA HIS A 422 47.33 44.94 19.41
C HIS A 422 46.11 44.75 20.33
N ILE A 423 45.17 45.70 20.30
CA ILE A 423 43.92 45.64 21.05
C ILE A 423 43.05 44.49 20.55
N GLU A 424 42.89 44.32 19.23
CA GLU A 424 42.12 43.23 18.61
C GLU A 424 42.67 41.86 19.03
N GLU A 425 43.99 41.68 18.95
CA GLU A 425 44.64 40.42 19.32
C GLU A 425 44.56 40.16 20.83
N GLY A 426 44.77 41.19 21.66
CA GLY A 426 44.74 41.08 23.12
C GLY A 426 43.33 40.84 23.67
N MET A 427 42.35 41.66 23.27
CA MET A 427 40.95 41.49 23.67
C MET A 427 40.36 40.21 23.09
N GLY A 428 40.61 39.89 21.82
CA GLY A 428 40.07 38.71 21.16
C GLY A 428 40.50 37.41 21.85
N LYS A 429 41.80 37.26 22.17
CA LYS A 429 42.33 36.09 22.89
C LYS A 429 41.79 36.00 24.33
N ASN A 430 41.74 37.12 25.05
CA ASN A 430 41.29 37.14 26.44
C ASN A 430 39.78 36.86 26.55
N LEU A 431 38.98 37.41 25.65
CA LEU A 431 37.53 37.19 25.61
C LEU A 431 37.22 35.74 25.24
N ALA A 432 37.88 35.19 24.20
CA ALA A 432 37.72 33.79 23.82
C ALA A 432 38.06 32.83 24.98
N PHE A 433 39.16 33.07 25.70
CA PHE A 433 39.56 32.26 26.85
C PHE A 433 38.58 32.38 28.03
N ARG A 434 38.16 33.60 28.38
CA ARG A 434 37.27 33.84 29.53
C ARG A 434 35.84 33.38 29.28
N CYS A 435 35.28 33.64 28.10
CA CYS A 435 33.95 33.17 27.74
C CYS A 435 33.90 31.64 27.70
N SER A 436 34.91 30.99 27.08
CA SER A 436 34.99 29.53 27.06
C SER A 436 35.11 28.94 28.46
N ASN A 437 35.94 29.52 29.34
CA ASN A 437 36.04 29.06 30.74
C ASN A 437 34.76 29.30 31.56
N ALA A 438 34.11 30.45 31.40
CA ALA A 438 32.87 30.77 32.13
C ALA A 438 31.71 29.84 31.75
N VAL A 439 31.61 29.50 30.46
CA VAL A 439 30.63 28.54 29.93
C VAL A 439 30.96 27.12 30.39
N ASN A 440 32.22 26.68 30.27
CA ASN A 440 32.66 25.35 30.69
C ASN A 440 32.59 25.13 32.21
N ALA A 441 32.63 26.19 33.03
CA ALA A 441 32.42 26.13 34.47
C ALA A 441 30.93 26.05 34.88
N SER A 442 29.98 26.11 33.94
CA SER A 442 28.56 25.89 34.24
C SER A 442 28.24 24.40 34.38
N ASN A 443 27.90 23.98 35.60
CA ASN A 443 27.47 22.61 35.88
C ASN A 443 26.17 22.21 35.15
N GLN A 444 25.33 23.17 34.76
CA GLN A 444 24.04 22.91 34.09
C GLN A 444 24.23 22.50 32.62
N ILE A 445 25.26 23.04 31.96
CA ILE A 445 25.58 22.75 30.55
C ILE A 445 26.15 21.34 30.42
N GLN A 446 26.99 20.94 31.36
CA GLN A 446 27.61 19.62 31.42
C GLN A 446 26.62 18.45 31.59
N THR A 447 25.42 18.71 32.14
CA THR A 447 24.39 17.70 32.33
C THR A 447 23.49 17.50 31.10
N LEU A 448 23.45 18.46 30.18
CA LEU A 448 22.53 18.48 29.02
C LEU A 448 23.20 18.21 27.68
N VAL A 449 24.52 18.43 27.58
CA VAL A 449 25.27 18.30 26.33
C VAL A 449 26.46 17.35 26.55
N PRO A 450 26.52 16.19 25.87
CA PRO A 450 27.66 15.26 25.94
C PRO A 450 28.92 15.77 25.20
N CYS A 451 29.04 17.07 24.97
CA CYS A 451 30.13 17.64 24.18
C CYS A 451 31.25 18.08 25.12
N HIS A 452 32.38 17.39 25.03
CA HIS A 452 33.57 17.72 25.80
C HIS A 452 34.27 18.92 25.15
N LYS A 453 34.07 20.10 25.76
CA LYS A 453 34.64 21.44 25.48
C LYS A 453 33.87 22.28 24.46
N PHE A 454 33.37 23.41 24.94
CA PHE A 454 32.89 24.51 24.13
C PHE A 454 34.04 25.52 23.94
N ASP A 455 34.49 25.69 22.69
CA ASP A 455 35.51 26.66 22.28
C ASP A 455 34.86 27.78 21.47
N LEU A 456 34.81 28.98 22.05
CA LEU A 456 34.22 30.15 21.40
C LEU A 456 35.30 30.88 20.59
N THR A 457 35.06 31.07 19.29
CA THR A 457 35.90 31.91 18.43
C THR A 457 35.25 33.28 18.27
N TYR A 458 36.04 34.34 18.41
CA TYR A 458 35.54 35.71 18.37
C TYR A 458 36.35 36.53 17.37
N ASP A 459 35.66 37.26 16.51
CA ASP A 459 36.25 38.14 15.51
C ASP A 459 35.88 39.59 15.83
N LEU A 460 36.87 40.36 16.30
CA LEU A 460 36.72 41.72 16.78
C LEU A 460 37.31 42.66 15.74
N ASN A 461 36.47 43.45 15.08
CA ASN A 461 36.93 44.44 14.10
C ASN A 461 36.94 45.84 14.74
N CYS A 462 38.01 46.13 15.47
CA CYS A 462 38.22 47.43 16.14
C CYS A 462 38.37 48.57 15.13
N ALA A 463 38.80 48.31 13.90
CA ALA A 463 38.83 49.34 12.85
C ALA A 463 37.42 49.91 12.54
N THR A 464 36.38 49.06 12.57
CA THR A 464 34.99 49.52 12.46
C THR A 464 34.49 50.20 13.73
N LEU A 465 34.79 49.63 14.89
CA LEU A 465 34.32 50.13 16.19
C LEU A 465 34.95 51.47 16.59
N CYS A 466 36.15 51.79 16.09
CA CYS A 466 36.86 53.04 16.35
C CYS A 466 36.88 53.97 15.15
N SER A 467 35.96 53.80 14.19
CA SER A 467 35.92 54.57 12.94
C SER A 467 35.57 56.05 13.14
N ASP A 468 34.88 56.38 14.23
CA ASP A 468 34.49 57.72 14.67
C ASP A 468 35.44 58.34 15.71
N PHE A 469 36.45 57.59 16.17
CA PHE A 469 37.42 58.06 17.15
C PHE A 469 38.37 59.12 16.56
N GLN A 470 38.33 60.34 17.11
CA GLN A 470 39.23 61.44 16.77
C GLN A 470 40.30 61.63 17.85
N GLU A 471 41.58 61.64 17.46
CA GLU A 471 42.68 61.81 18.40
C GLU A 471 42.80 63.27 18.85
N ASN A 472 42.76 63.52 20.17
CA ASN A 472 43.18 64.81 20.72
C ASN A 472 44.68 64.79 21.02
N ILE A 473 45.47 65.29 20.07
CA ILE A 473 46.93 65.38 20.16
C ILE A 473 47.42 66.74 20.69
N GLU A 474 46.52 67.63 21.11
CA GLU A 474 46.91 68.91 21.72
C GLU A 474 47.42 68.70 23.15
N PHE A 475 48.60 69.23 23.43
CA PHE A 475 49.21 69.18 24.74
C PHE A 475 48.48 70.12 25.71
N GLN A 476 47.60 69.60 26.56
CA GLN A 476 46.93 70.39 27.60
C GLN A 476 47.75 70.37 28.91
N PHE A 477 48.34 71.51 29.27
CA PHE A 477 48.99 71.70 30.57
C PHE A 477 47.93 71.84 31.67
N SER A 478 47.86 70.92 32.63
CA SER A 478 46.82 70.88 33.67
C SER A 478 47.11 71.70 34.93
N MET A 479 48.08 72.62 34.95
CA MET A 479 48.28 73.57 36.06
C MET A 479 48.77 74.94 35.61
N GLY A 480 47.86 75.77 35.09
CA GLY A 480 48.09 77.18 34.80
C GLY A 480 46.92 78.04 35.25
N TRP A 481 47.19 79.12 35.99
CA TRP A 481 46.20 80.08 36.52
C TRP A 481 45.31 80.75 35.44
N THR A 482 45.65 80.60 34.17
CA THR A 482 44.87 81.10 33.02
C THR A 482 43.59 80.30 32.73
N ALA A 483 43.48 79.05 33.19
CA ALA A 483 42.25 78.25 33.03
C ALA A 483 41.11 78.65 34.00
N LEU A 484 41.40 79.42 35.06
CA LEU A 484 40.41 79.93 36.01
C LEU A 484 39.72 81.23 35.52
N MET A 485 40.32 81.96 34.58
CA MET A 485 39.80 83.24 34.08
C MET A 485 38.79 83.10 32.93
N THR A 486 38.68 81.95 32.28
CA THR A 486 37.64 81.68 31.27
C THR A 486 36.30 81.23 31.86
N ARG A 487 36.19 81.13 33.20
CA ARG A 487 34.96 80.69 33.89
C ARG A 487 34.26 81.78 34.72
N SER A 488 34.68 83.04 34.64
CA SER A 488 34.17 84.12 35.52
C SER A 488 33.34 85.23 34.87
N LEU A 489 32.81 85.06 33.65
CA LEU A 489 31.95 86.07 33.00
C LEU A 489 30.69 85.45 32.40
N SER A 490 29.74 85.06 33.25
CA SER A 490 28.29 85.10 32.95
C SER A 490 27.46 84.72 34.18
N THR A 491 27.27 85.67 35.10
CA THR A 491 26.30 85.63 36.21
C THR A 491 24.95 86.24 35.76
N THR A 492 23.89 85.43 35.67
CA THR A 492 22.45 85.60 36.13
C THR A 492 21.67 86.92 35.91
N PRO A 493 20.31 87.00 36.08
CA PRO A 493 19.18 86.05 35.87
C PRO A 493 17.91 86.70 35.18
N SER A 494 16.90 85.92 34.74
CA SER A 494 15.44 86.19 34.96
C SER A 494 14.46 85.26 34.21
N ASN A 495 13.53 84.69 34.99
CA ASN A 495 12.13 84.27 34.78
C ASN A 495 11.54 84.04 33.36
N GLY A 496 10.90 82.87 33.18
CA GLY A 496 10.23 82.36 31.95
C GLY A 496 8.83 82.95 31.63
N PRO A 497 7.89 82.24 30.98
CA PRO A 497 7.94 80.91 30.34
C PRO A 497 7.48 80.88 28.84
N SER A 498 7.46 79.67 28.27
CA SER A 498 6.61 79.20 27.14
C SER A 498 7.20 79.14 25.72
N SER A 499 7.58 77.91 25.35
CA SER A 499 7.32 77.19 24.08
C SER A 499 7.41 77.95 22.74
N VAL A 500 8.37 77.56 21.89
CA VAL A 500 8.22 76.64 20.74
C VAL A 500 9.58 76.47 20.05
N ALA A 501 9.82 75.23 19.63
CA ALA A 501 11.01 74.62 19.04
C ALA A 501 11.95 75.51 18.16
N VAL A 502 13.24 75.42 18.49
CA VAL A 502 14.38 75.76 17.62
C VAL A 502 15.03 74.44 17.18
N ALA A 503 15.27 74.31 15.88
CA ALA A 503 16.17 73.31 15.31
C ALA A 503 17.51 73.98 14.99
N GLN A 504 18.57 73.57 15.69
CA GLN A 504 19.97 73.55 15.25
C GLN A 504 20.77 72.63 16.21
N PRO A 505 21.90 72.06 15.76
CA PRO A 505 22.30 70.68 16.01
C PRO A 505 22.98 70.50 17.37
N GLN A 506 22.58 69.46 18.12
CA GLN A 506 23.22 69.08 19.37
C GLN A 506 24.00 67.77 19.18
N GLU A 507 25.31 67.85 19.43
CA GLU A 507 26.18 66.74 19.78
C GLU A 507 25.55 65.94 20.93
N ALA A 508 25.06 64.75 20.62
CA ALA A 508 24.71 63.76 21.63
C ALA A 508 25.98 62.97 21.95
N ALA A 509 26.59 63.27 23.10
CA ALA A 509 27.52 62.35 23.72
C ALA A 509 26.76 61.04 23.99
N LEU A 510 27.09 59.97 23.26
CA LEU A 510 26.58 58.64 23.56
C LEU A 510 27.03 58.27 24.98
N SER A 511 26.07 57.93 25.83
CA SER A 511 26.39 57.41 27.15
C SER A 511 27.08 56.05 27.00
N GLN A 512 27.96 55.71 27.93
CA GLN A 512 28.67 54.43 27.94
C GLN A 512 27.69 53.23 27.95
N GLU A 513 26.46 53.43 28.43
CA GLU A 513 25.36 52.47 28.39
C GLU A 513 24.76 52.30 26.99
N ASP A 514 24.62 53.37 26.21
CA ASP A 514 24.10 53.33 24.83
C ASP A 514 25.09 52.65 23.87
N LEU A 515 26.40 52.84 24.10
CA LEU A 515 27.45 52.15 23.36
C LEU A 515 27.49 50.66 23.72
N MET A 516 27.35 50.32 25.01
CA MET A 516 27.22 48.93 25.47
C MET A 516 25.99 48.23 24.88
N MET A 517 24.84 48.90 24.84
CA MET A 517 23.60 48.36 24.25
C MET A 517 23.71 48.19 22.74
N SER A 518 24.27 49.16 22.02
CA SER A 518 24.49 49.08 20.56
C SER A 518 25.39 47.90 20.17
N VAL A 519 26.50 47.74 20.90
CA VAL A 519 27.47 46.66 20.67
C VAL A 519 26.89 45.29 21.07
N ALA A 520 26.19 45.20 22.20
CA ALA A 520 25.51 43.97 22.63
C ALA A 520 24.40 43.54 21.66
N THR A 521 23.62 44.47 21.11
CA THR A 521 22.51 44.17 20.19
C THR A 521 23.02 43.70 18.82
N ASN A 522 24.09 44.31 18.30
CA ASN A 522 24.70 43.89 17.04
C ASN A 522 25.42 42.54 17.16
N LEU A 523 26.02 42.22 18.32
CA LEU A 523 26.71 40.94 18.54
C LEU A 523 25.75 39.78 18.85
N ALA A 524 24.62 40.03 19.51
CA ALA A 524 23.57 39.04 19.68
C ALA A 524 23.00 38.55 18.34
N SER A 525 23.02 39.40 17.30
CA SER A 525 22.58 39.04 15.94
C SER A 525 23.56 38.10 15.20
N LEU A 526 24.82 38.03 15.63
CA LEU A 526 25.88 37.21 15.01
C LEU A 526 26.04 35.84 15.68
N ALA A 527 25.57 35.68 16.93
CA ALA A 527 25.71 34.44 17.70
C ALA A 527 24.58 33.42 17.48
N PHE A 528 23.49 33.79 16.79
CA PHE A 528 22.41 32.87 16.42
C PHE A 528 22.09 33.00 14.92
N PRO A 529 22.69 32.17 14.05
CA PRO A 529 22.10 31.98 12.74
C PRO A 529 20.71 31.35 12.94
N HIS A 530 19.71 31.87 12.23
CA HIS A 530 18.35 31.33 12.16
C HIS A 530 18.33 29.79 12.25
N ILE A 531 17.85 29.26 13.38
CA ILE A 531 17.38 27.88 13.44
C ILE A 531 15.98 27.91 12.85
N HIS A 532 15.87 27.47 11.61
CA HIS A 532 14.61 27.11 10.97
C HIS A 532 14.28 25.65 11.23
#